data_AF-N9V9Q3-F1
#
_entry.id   AF-N9V9Q3-F1
#
_cell.length_a   1.000
_cell.length_b   1.000
_cell.length_c   1.000
_cell.angle_alpha   90.00
_cell.angle_beta   90.00
_cell.angle_gamma   90.00
#
_symmetry.space_group_name_H-M   'P 1'
#
loop_
_entity.id
_entity.type
_entity.pdbx_description
1 polymer ?
#
loop_
_entity_poly.entity_id
_entity_poly.type
_entity_poly.pdbx_seq_one_letter_code
_entity_poly.pdbx_strand_id
1 'polypeptide(L)' 'MFLIPLLLALGWYLFLLWFRIPFKQGLKGFYWIIGIGSAMATFFSLMIWLTH' A
#
# COMPACT_ATOMS: atom_id res chain seq x y z
N MET A 1 4.65 11.83 0.23
CA MET A 1 4.90 10.41 0.61
C MET A 1 3.64 9.55 0.64
N PHE A 2 2.47 10.09 1.01
CA PHE A 2 1.19 9.35 1.04
C PHE A 2 0.56 9.04 -0.34
N LEU A 3 1.00 9.72 -1.40
CA LEU A 3 0.40 9.59 -2.73
C LEU A 3 0.65 8.22 -3.39
N ILE A 4 1.80 7.60 -3.13
CA ILE A 4 2.18 6.29 -3.68
C ILE A 4 1.23 5.18 -3.20
N PRO A 5 1.03 4.97 -1.89
CA PRO A 5 0.09 3.96 -1.41
C PRO A 5 -1.36 4.26 -1.83
N LEU A 6 -1.74 5.54 -1.96
CA LEU A 6 -3.05 5.93 -2.47
C LEU A 6 -3.26 5.51 -3.93
N LEU A 7 -2.27 5.77 -4.80
CA LEU A 7 -2.31 5.38 -6.21
C LEU A 7 -2.31 3.86 -6.37
N LEU A 8 -1.53 3.13 -5.55
CA LEU A 8 -1.55 1.67 -5.53
C LEU A 8 -2.91 1.11 -5.09
N ALA A 9 -3.53 1.70 -4.07
CA ALA A 9 -4.86 1.31 -3.61
C ALA A 9 -5.93 1.56 -4.67
N LEU A 10 -5.88 2.69 -5.37
CA LEU A 10 -6.76 3.01 -6.50
C LEU A 10 -6.57 2.02 -7.66
N GLY A 11 -5.32 1.74 -8.04
CA GLY A 11 -5.01 0.74 -9.07
C GLY A 11 -5.53 -0.66 -8.72
N TRP A 12 -5.36 -1.08 -7.46
CA TRP A 12 -5.88 -2.36 -6.98
C TRP A 12 -7.40 -2.40 -6.97
N TYR A 13 -8.05 -1.30 -6.58
CA TYR A 13 -9.51 -1.19 -6.63
C TYR A 13 -10.05 -1.28 -8.07
N LEU A 14 -9.43 -0.56 -9.01
CA LEU A 14 -9.79 -0.63 -10.44
C LEU A 14 -9.58 -2.03 -11.01
N PHE A 15 -8.52 -2.72 -10.60
CA PHE A 15 -8.28 -4.12 -10.96
C PHE A 15 -9.42 -5.02 -10.48
N LEU A 16 -9.82 -4.93 -9.20
CA LEU A 16 -10.93 -5.71 -8.66
C LEU A 16 -12.24 -5.43 -9.42
N LEU A 17 -12.51 -4.17 -9.75
CA LEU A 17 -13.67 -3.75 -10.54
C LEU A 17 -13.65 -4.35 -11.95
N TRP A 18 -12.52 -4.24 -12.65
CA TRP A 18 -12.36 -4.70 -14.04
C TRP A 18 -12.60 -6.21 -14.16
N PHE A 19 -12.06 -6.98 -13.22
CA PHE A 19 -12.20 -8.45 -13.21
C PHE A 19 -13.43 -8.92 -12.44
N ARG A 20 -14.29 -8.01 -11.96
CA ARG A 20 -15.47 -8.30 -11.11
C ARG A 20 -15.15 -9.19 -9.91
N ILE A 21 -13.94 -9.06 -9.38
CA ILE A 21 -13.51 -9.81 -8.19
C ILE A 21 -14.23 -9.19 -6.99
N PRO A 22 -14.95 -9.98 -6.17
CA PRO A 22 -15.66 -9.45 -5.02
C PRO A 22 -14.66 -8.80 -4.05
N PHE A 23 -14.99 -7.60 -3.57
CA PHE A 23 -14.10 -6.78 -2.74
C PHE A 23 -13.53 -7.54 -1.53
N LYS A 24 -14.34 -8.44 -0.91
CA LYS A 24 -13.93 -9.29 0.21
C LYS A 24 -12.73 -10.19 -0.13
N GLN A 25 -12.61 -10.68 -1.37
CA GLN A 25 -11.47 -11.48 -1.80
C GLN A 25 -10.24 -10.60 -2.10
N GLY A 26 -10.47 -9.35 -2.52
CA GLY A 26 -9.41 -8.37 -2.82
C GLY A 26 -8.74 -7.72 -1.62
N LEU A 27 -9.27 -7.91 -0.40
CA LEU A 27 -8.74 -7.31 0.84
C LEU A 27 -7.26 -7.62 1.07
N LYS A 28 -6.81 -8.82 0.68
CA LYS A 28 -5.40 -9.23 0.82
C LYS A 28 -4.44 -8.28 0.12
N GLY A 29 -4.80 -7.76 -1.05
CA GLY A 29 -3.95 -6.80 -1.77
C GLY A 29 -3.83 -5.45 -1.05
N PHE A 30 -4.92 -4.98 -0.43
CA PHE A 30 -4.87 -3.77 0.39
C PHE A 30 -3.97 -3.95 1.62
N TYR A 31 -4.00 -5.12 2.27
CA TYR A 31 -3.08 -5.42 3.37
C TYR A 31 -1.61 -5.38 2.92
N TRP A 32 -1.29 -5.88 1.74
CA TRP A 32 0.06 -5.79 1.17
C TRP A 32 0.49 -4.34 0.91
N ILE A 33 -0.41 -3.52 0.36
CA ILE A 33 -0.13 -2.10 0.09
C ILE A 33 0.16 -1.36 1.40
N ILE A 34 -0.66 -1.60 2.44
CA ILE A 34 -0.46 -1.01 3.77
C ILE A 34 0.85 -1.51 4.39
N GLY A 35 1.12 -2.82 4.33
CA GLY A 35 2.31 -3.43 4.92
C GLY A 35 3.61 -2.95 4.29
N ILE A 36 3.67 -2.85 2.95
CA ILE A 36 4.83 -2.29 2.26
C ILE A 36 4.98 -0.80 2.59
N GLY A 37 3.88 -0.04 2.58
CA GLY A 37 3.90 1.37 2.92
C GLY A 37 4.41 1.65 4.34
N SER A 38 3.95 0.87 5.33
CA SER A 38 4.38 1.01 6.72
C SER A 38 5.83 0.55 6.93
N ALA A 39 6.26 -0.52 6.26
CA ALA A 39 7.64 -0.98 6.29
C ALA A 39 8.60 0.10 5.75
N MET A 40 8.26 0.70 4.59
CA MET A 40 9.06 1.79 4.01
C MET A 40 9.08 3.02 4.92
N ALA A 41 7.94 3.42 5.50
CA ALA A 41 7.86 4.55 6.42
C ALA A 41 8.73 4.32 7.66
N THR A 42 8.69 3.12 8.23
CA THR A 42 9.51 2.72 9.38
C THR A 42 10.99 2.75 9.02
N PHE A 43 11.36 2.18 7.88
CA PHE A 43 12.73 2.16 7.39
C PHE A 43 13.29 3.58 7.19
N PHE A 44 12.54 4.46 6.51
CA PHE A 44 12.99 5.83 6.31
C PHE A 44 13.06 6.63 7.61
N SER A 45 12.11 6.41 8.53
CA SER A 45 12.16 7.03 9.86
C SER A 45 13.41 6.60 10.64
N LEU A 46 13.75 5.30 10.57
CA LEU A 46 14.97 4.77 11.17
C LEU A 46 16.24 5.34 10.53
N MET A 47 16.28 5.45 9.19
CA MET A 47 17.42 6.03 8.48
C MET A 47 17.64 7.50 8.86
N ILE A 48 16.55 8.27 8.99
CA ILE A 48 16.62 9.67 9.46
C ILE A 48 17.25 9.71 10.86
N TRP A 49 16.80 8.85 11.77
CA TRP A 49 17.33 8.80 13.13
C TRP A 49 18.82 8.40 13.17
N LEU A 50 19.24 7.43 12.37
CA LEU A 50 20.63 6.96 12.32
C LEU A 50 21.60 7.93 11.64
N THR A 51 21.08 8.79 10.75
CA THR A 51 21.89 9.78 10.01
C THR A 51 21.96 11.12 10.77
N HIS A 52 21.30 11.21 11.93
CA HIS A 52 21.25 12.39 12.78
C HIS A 52 22.23 12.30 13.95
#